data_AF-A0A5N5XRU3-F1
#
_entry.id   AF-A0A5N5XRU3-F1
#
_cell.length_a   1.000
_cell.length_b   1.000
_cell.length_c   1.000
_cell.angle_alpha   90.00
_cell.angle_beta   90.00
_cell.angle_gamma   90.00
#
_symmetry.space_group_name_H-M   'P 1'
#
loop_
_entity.id
_entity.type
_entity.pdbx_description
1 polymer ?
#
loop_
_entity_poly.entity_id
_entity_poly.type
_entity_poly.pdbx_seq_one_letter_code
_entity_poly.pdbx_strand_id
1 'polypeptide(L)'
;MKLDLKKVKSFRDGFKNFISKGDVIKLSVAFIMGQLFTKVVSSLSTDIIMPPLTFIFSRTKDLSSLKFQLGSDIYINYGIFLQNVFEFLLVSFFLYIILVYFFKKVEQKDDNKVAAVNTQPNLNKNLEILEQQQIDILKDIKEVLSQK
;
A
#
# COMPACT_ATOMS: atom_id res chain seq x y z
N MET A 1 -46.09 26.76 -8.28
CA MET A 1 -45.04 25.77 -8.59
C MET A 1 -44.12 25.67 -7.37
N LYS A 2 -44.40 24.73 -6.45
CA LYS A 2 -43.58 24.54 -5.24
C LYS A 2 -42.37 23.68 -5.65
N LEU A 3 -41.19 24.29 -5.76
CA LEU A 3 -39.96 23.55 -5.94
C LEU A 3 -39.71 22.72 -4.68
N ASP A 4 -39.85 21.41 -4.83
CA ASP A 4 -39.64 20.42 -3.79
C ASP A 4 -38.13 20.32 -3.49
N LEU A 5 -37.65 21.15 -2.56
CA LEU A 5 -36.27 21.15 -2.07
C LEU A 5 -35.94 19.93 -1.18
N LYS A 6 -36.84 18.94 -1.08
CA LYS A 6 -36.76 17.82 -0.14
C LYS A 6 -35.98 16.60 -0.64
N LYS A 7 -35.06 16.76 -1.60
CA LYS A 7 -34.30 15.63 -2.15
C LYS A 7 -32.83 15.93 -2.47
N VAL A 8 -32.15 16.65 -1.60
CA VAL A 8 -30.70 16.48 -1.46
C VAL A 8 -30.49 15.52 -0.31
N LYS A 9 -30.38 14.21 -0.60
CA LYS A 9 -29.80 13.28 0.37
C LYS A 9 -28.44 13.88 0.73
N SER A 10 -28.28 14.32 1.97
CA SER A 10 -27.16 15.16 2.38
C SER A 10 -25.85 14.46 2.02
N PHE A 11 -24.90 15.17 1.43
CA PHE A 11 -23.56 14.65 1.11
C PHE A 11 -22.95 13.88 2.29
N ARG A 12 -23.22 14.33 3.53
CA ARG A 12 -22.86 13.66 4.78
C ARG A 12 -23.35 12.22 4.87
N ASP A 13 -24.59 11.94 4.50
CA ASP A 13 -25.17 10.60 4.59
C ASP A 13 -24.62 9.69 3.48
N GLY A 14 -24.36 10.25 2.30
CA GLY A 14 -23.64 9.55 1.21
C GLY A 14 -22.20 9.21 1.57
N PHE A 15 -21.48 10.16 2.18
CA PHE A 15 -20.11 9.99 2.67
C PHE A 15 -20.04 8.97 3.81
N LYS A 16 -20.97 9.04 4.77
CA LYS A 16 -21.07 8.04 5.84
C LYS A 16 -21.29 6.64 5.27
N ASN A 17 -22.19 6.49 4.29
CA ASN A 17 -22.40 5.20 3.61
C ASN A 17 -21.16 4.73 2.84
N PHE A 18 -20.40 5.64 2.24
CA PHE A 18 -19.17 5.33 1.51
C PHE A 18 -18.05 4.84 2.45
N ILE A 19 -17.78 5.58 3.53
CA ILE A 19 -16.77 5.18 4.52
C ILE A 19 -17.21 3.93 5.30
N SER A 20 -18.50 3.72 5.49
CA SER A 20 -19.00 2.49 6.14
C SER A 20 -18.81 1.23 5.28
N LYS A 21 -18.40 1.37 4.01
CA LYS A 21 -17.99 0.22 3.20
C LYS A 21 -16.66 -0.32 3.74
N GLY A 22 -16.67 -1.58 4.19
CA GLY A 22 -15.48 -2.21 4.76
C GLY A 22 -14.25 -2.19 3.87
N ASP A 23 -14.42 -2.24 2.54
CA ASP A 23 -13.30 -2.20 1.59
C ASP A 23 -12.59 -0.85 1.54
N VAL A 24 -13.34 0.24 1.69
CA VAL A 24 -12.78 1.60 1.74
C VAL A 24 -11.97 1.80 3.01
N ILE A 25 -12.48 1.31 4.15
CA ILE A 25 -11.78 1.38 5.44
C ILE A 25 -10.46 0.60 5.36
N LYS A 26 -10.49 -0.64 4.83
CA LYS A 26 -9.29 -1.48 4.70
C LYS A 26 -8.22 -0.83 3.83
N LEU A 27 -8.61 -0.30 2.67
CA LEU A 27 -7.70 0.43 1.79
C LEU A 27 -7.11 1.67 2.47
N SER A 28 -7.94 2.43 3.18
CA SER A 28 -7.51 3.66 3.86
C SER A 28 -6.51 3.36 4.97
N VAL A 29 -6.75 2.31 5.78
CA VAL A 29 -5.84 1.90 6.85
C VAL A 29 -4.52 1.41 6.28
N ALA A 30 -4.55 0.60 5.22
CA ALA A 30 -3.34 0.13 4.54
C ALA A 30 -2.50 1.30 4.00
N PHE A 31 -3.14 2.31 3.39
CA PHE A 31 -2.46 3.50 2.88
C PHE A 31 -1.80 4.33 3.99
N ILE A 32 -2.52 4.62 5.08
CA ILE A 32 -2.00 5.40 6.21
C ILE A 32 -0.83 4.67 6.88
N MET A 33 -0.97 3.36 7.09
CA MET A 33 0.13 2.55 7.65
C MET A 33 1.35 2.52 6.73
N GLY A 34 1.15 2.42 5.40
CA GLY A 34 2.25 2.51 4.43
C GLY A 34 2.98 3.85 4.50
N GLN A 35 2.24 4.97 4.58
CA GLN A 35 2.83 6.31 4.70
C GLN A 35 3.64 6.49 5.99
N LEU A 36 3.12 6.00 7.12
CA LEU A 36 3.82 6.08 8.40
C LEU A 36 5.08 5.18 8.41
N PHE A 37 4.98 3.98 7.84
CA PHE A 37 6.10 3.06 7.76
C PHE A 37 7.28 3.65 6.97
N THR A 38 7.02 4.21 5.78
CA THR A 38 8.07 4.88 4.99
C THR A 38 8.75 6.00 5.78
N LYS A 39 8.00 6.80 6.55
CA LYS A 39 8.58 7.85 7.41
C LYS A 39 9.51 7.29 8.49
N VAL A 40 9.16 6.17 9.12
CA VAL A 40 10.00 5.52 10.13
C VAL A 40 11.30 5.02 9.51
N VAL A 41 11.23 4.38 8.34
CA VAL A 41 12.42 3.88 7.64
C VAL A 41 13.30 5.03 7.15
N SER A 42 12.70 6.10 6.60
CA SER A 42 13.44 7.32 6.21
C SER A 42 14.14 7.97 7.39
N SER A 43 13.48 8.13 8.54
CA SER A 43 14.11 8.67 9.75
C SER A 43 15.25 7.79 10.25
N LEU A 44 15.08 6.46 10.23
CA LEU A 44 16.18 5.55 10.58
C LEU A 44 17.39 5.71 9.64
N SER A 45 17.14 5.81 8.34
CA SER A 45 18.19 6.02 7.34
C SER A 45 18.90 7.38 7.51
N THR A 46 18.12 8.46 7.59
CA THR A 46 18.65 9.83 7.55
C THR A 46 19.18 10.29 8.91
N ASP A 47 18.58 9.87 10.02
CA ASP A 47 18.93 10.38 11.35
C ASP A 47 19.93 9.47 12.08
N ILE A 48 19.96 8.16 11.77
CA ILE A 48 20.83 7.19 12.47
C ILE A 48 21.97 6.70 11.58
N ILE A 49 21.72 6.41 10.31
CA ILE A 49 22.70 5.76 9.41
C ILE A 49 23.56 6.79 8.67
N MET A 50 22.96 7.88 8.19
CA MET A 50 23.71 8.94 7.51
C MET A 50 24.80 9.56 8.37
N PRO A 51 24.60 9.97 9.65
CA PRO A 51 25.66 10.68 10.38
C PRO A 51 26.96 9.88 10.56
N PRO A 52 26.93 8.57 10.87
CA PRO A 52 28.14 7.74 10.85
C PRO A 52 28.73 7.56 9.45
N LEU A 53 27.91 7.37 8.41
CA LEU A 53 28.41 7.23 7.05
C LEU A 53 29.06 8.51 6.55
N THR A 54 28.43 9.66 6.75
CA THR A 54 28.99 10.95 6.35
C THR A 54 30.28 11.20 7.11
N PHE A 55 30.36 10.91 8.41
CA PHE A 55 31.59 11.03 9.20
C PHE A 55 32.77 10.19 8.66
N ILE A 56 32.50 8.99 8.14
CA ILE A 56 33.54 8.08 7.62
C ILE A 56 33.95 8.44 6.19
N PHE A 57 32.98 8.71 5.31
CA PHE A 57 33.23 8.95 3.88
C PHE A 57 33.55 10.41 3.55
N SER A 58 33.11 11.34 4.38
CA SER A 58 33.32 12.77 4.20
C SER A 58 33.76 13.41 5.51
N ARG A 59 34.98 13.97 5.53
CA ARG A 59 35.39 14.85 6.65
C ARG A 59 34.48 16.08 6.82
N THR A 60 33.54 16.31 5.89
CA THR A 60 32.49 17.33 5.99
C THR A 60 31.20 16.71 6.52
N LYS A 61 30.56 17.41 7.47
CA LYS A 61 29.36 16.96 8.19
C LYS A 61 28.13 16.74 7.30
N ASP A 62 28.10 17.31 6.09
CA ASP A 62 26.89 17.34 5.25
C ASP A 62 27.19 17.09 3.76
N LEU A 63 26.72 15.95 3.23
CA LEU A 63 26.62 15.74 1.78
C LEU A 63 25.70 16.78 1.13
N SER A 64 24.66 17.22 1.85
CA SER A 64 23.70 18.27 1.44
C SER A 64 24.36 19.61 1.09
N SER A 65 25.51 19.91 1.69
CA SER A 65 26.22 21.19 1.54
C SER A 65 27.04 21.30 0.25
N LEU A 66 27.14 20.21 -0.53
CA LEU A 66 27.84 20.19 -1.80
C LEU A 66 27.02 20.94 -2.86
N LYS A 67 27.48 22.15 -3.16
CA LYS A 67 26.89 23.05 -4.15
C LYS A 67 27.93 23.37 -5.21
N PHE A 68 27.54 23.27 -6.47
CA PHE A 68 28.35 23.77 -7.58
C PHE A 68 27.82 25.15 -7.97
N GLN A 69 28.65 26.18 -7.83
CA GLN A 69 28.28 27.53 -8.20
C GLN A 69 28.43 27.69 -9.72
N LEU A 70 27.32 28.04 -10.39
CA LEU A 70 27.29 28.32 -11.82
C LEU A 70 26.99 29.82 -12.00
N GLY A 71 28.01 30.67 -11.84
CA GLY A 71 27.90 32.13 -11.97
C GLY A 71 27.67 32.87 -10.66
N SER A 72 27.15 34.10 -10.73
CA SER A 72 27.14 35.04 -9.60
C SER A 72 26.16 34.67 -8.48
N ASP A 73 25.07 33.95 -8.79
CA ASP A 73 24.01 33.65 -7.79
C ASP A 73 23.19 32.36 -8.05
N ILE A 74 23.64 31.50 -8.97
CA ILE A 74 22.95 30.23 -9.28
C ILE A 74 23.77 29.08 -8.71
N TYR A 75 23.15 28.28 -7.84
CA TYR A 75 23.77 27.13 -7.20
C TYR A 75 23.05 25.84 -7.60
N ILE A 76 23.83 24.85 -8.05
CA ILE A 76 23.34 23.48 -8.25
C ILE A 76 23.67 22.68 -7.00
N ASN A 77 22.64 22.37 -6.21
CA ASN A 77 22.76 21.58 -4.98
C ASN A 77 22.74 20.08 -5.29
N TYR A 78 23.80 19.56 -5.93
CA TYR A 78 23.91 18.13 -6.25
C TYR A 78 24.07 17.27 -4.98
N GLY A 79 24.52 17.86 -3.88
CA GLY A 79 24.62 17.21 -2.57
C GLY A 79 23.31 16.64 -2.05
N ILE A 80 22.23 17.42 -2.12
CA ILE A 80 20.87 16.99 -1.74
C ILE A 80 20.37 15.86 -2.63
N PHE A 81 20.66 15.93 -3.93
CA PHE A 81 20.27 14.87 -4.84
C PHE A 81 20.95 13.56 -4.49
N LEU A 82 22.26 13.57 -4.25
CA LEU A 82 23.01 12.38 -3.88
C LEU A 82 22.56 11.82 -2.52
N GLN A 83 22.25 12.70 -1.56
CA GLN A 83 21.65 12.31 -0.28
C GLN A 83 20.32 11.55 -0.49
N ASN A 84 19.43 12.07 -1.33
CA ASN A 84 18.13 11.43 -1.63
C ASN A 84 18.30 10.07 -2.34
N VAL A 85 19.32 9.93 -3.21
CA VAL A 85 19.63 8.65 -3.86
C VAL A 85 20.07 7.60 -2.83
N PHE A 86 20.93 7.97 -1.87
CA PHE A 86 21.33 7.08 -0.79
C PHE A 86 20.16 6.72 0.14
N GLU A 87 19.31 7.69 0.48
CA GLU A 87 18.10 7.45 1.27
C GLU A 87 17.17 6.45 0.57
N PHE A 88 16.93 6.63 -0.74
CA PHE A 88 16.12 5.70 -1.52
C PHE A 88 16.72 4.28 -1.52
N LEU A 89 18.03 4.16 -1.65
CA LEU A 89 18.73 2.87 -1.65
C LEU A 89 18.60 2.16 -0.29
N LEU A 90 18.72 2.90 0.81
CA LEU A 90 18.53 2.35 2.16
C LEU A 90 17.07 1.97 2.41
N VAL A 91 16.12 2.86 2.11
CA VAL A 91 14.69 2.61 2.32
C VAL A 91 14.23 1.38 1.53
N SER A 92 14.63 1.27 0.26
CA SER A 92 14.29 0.10 -0.57
C SER A 92 14.94 -1.18 -0.06
N PHE A 93 16.18 -1.12 0.44
CA PHE A 93 16.87 -2.27 1.05
C PHE A 93 16.16 -2.76 2.32
N PHE A 94 15.78 -1.86 3.22
CA PHE A 94 15.03 -2.23 4.43
C PHE A 94 13.63 -2.73 4.11
N LEU A 95 12.95 -2.10 3.15
CA LEU A 95 11.65 -2.57 2.67
C LEU A 95 11.75 -3.98 2.10
N TYR A 96 12.80 -4.28 1.32
CA TYR A 96 13.07 -5.62 0.82
C TYR A 96 13.30 -6.63 1.95
N ILE A 97 14.16 -6.33 2.93
CA ILE A 97 14.41 -7.24 4.06
C ILE A 97 13.12 -7.51 4.82
N ILE A 98 12.35 -6.48 5.15
CA ILE A 98 11.12 -6.61 5.92
C ILE A 98 10.08 -7.39 5.13
N LEU A 99 9.85 -7.06 3.86
CA LEU A 99 8.91 -7.78 3.01
C LEU A 99 9.33 -9.25 2.83
N VAL A 100 10.57 -9.52 2.45
CA VAL A 100 11.04 -10.90 2.23
C VAL A 100 11.03 -11.71 3.52
N TYR A 101 11.45 -11.12 4.65
CA TYR A 101 11.40 -11.78 5.94
C TYR A 101 9.96 -12.06 6.41
N PHE A 102 9.05 -11.09 6.27
CA PHE A 102 7.63 -11.28 6.59
C PHE A 102 6.98 -12.30 5.65
N PHE A 103 7.14 -12.15 4.33
CA PHE A 103 6.55 -13.06 3.34
C PHE A 103 7.08 -14.48 3.52
N LYS A 104 8.39 -14.67 3.71
CA LYS A 104 8.97 -16.02 3.97
C LYS A 104 8.43 -16.65 5.25
N LYS A 105 8.19 -15.84 6.29
CA LYS A 105 7.63 -16.30 7.57
C LYS A 105 6.14 -16.61 7.50
N VAL A 106 5.44 -15.90 6.62
CA VAL A 106 4.01 -16.08 6.35
C VAL A 106 3.79 -17.31 5.45
N GLU A 107 4.62 -17.51 4.43
CA GLU A 107 4.62 -18.70 3.57
C GLU A 107 4.95 -19.99 4.33
N GLN A 108 5.77 -19.91 5.39
CA GLN A 108 6.05 -21.04 6.29
C GLN A 108 4.95 -21.34 7.33
N LYS A 109 3.92 -20.51 7.44
CA LYS A 109 2.80 -20.77 8.36
C LYS A 109 1.46 -21.00 7.68
N ASP A 110 1.41 -20.87 6.36
CA ASP A 110 0.14 -20.67 5.69
C ASP A 110 -0.11 -21.55 4.46
N ASP A 111 -0.28 -22.84 4.73
CA ASP A 111 -1.44 -23.57 4.18
C ASP A 111 -2.77 -23.11 4.84
N ASN A 112 -2.79 -22.04 5.68
CA ASN A 112 -4.01 -21.67 6.40
C ASN A 112 -4.27 -20.19 6.80
N LYS A 113 -3.36 -19.19 6.70
CA LYS A 113 -3.69 -17.79 7.10
C LYS A 113 -3.23 -16.62 6.23
N VAL A 114 -2.46 -16.77 5.13
CA VAL A 114 -2.22 -15.62 4.22
C VAL A 114 -3.49 -15.23 3.47
N ALA A 115 -4.44 -16.15 3.36
CA ALA A 115 -5.77 -15.89 2.82
C ALA A 115 -6.59 -14.91 3.67
N ALA A 116 -6.20 -14.60 4.92
CA ALA A 116 -7.00 -13.74 5.80
C ALA A 116 -6.84 -12.23 5.53
N VAL A 117 -5.82 -11.80 4.78
CA VAL A 117 -5.64 -10.36 4.45
C VAL A 117 -6.24 -10.00 3.08
N ASN A 118 -6.38 -10.97 2.16
CA ASN A 118 -6.99 -10.73 0.83
C ASN A 118 -8.40 -11.29 0.65
N THR A 119 -8.93 -12.08 1.57
CA THR A 119 -10.27 -12.64 1.40
C THR A 119 -11.19 -12.11 2.47
N GLN A 120 -12.14 -11.27 2.07
CA GLN A 120 -13.43 -11.25 2.76
C GLN A 120 -13.88 -12.72 2.89
N PRO A 121 -13.89 -13.33 4.09
CA PRO A 121 -14.25 -14.74 4.25
C PRO A 121 -15.69 -15.03 3.81
N ASN A 122 -16.47 -13.97 3.61
CA ASN A 122 -17.84 -14.02 3.13
C ASN A 122 -17.94 -13.91 1.59
N LEU A 123 -16.99 -13.26 0.90
CA LEU A 123 -17.08 -13.09 -0.56
C LEU A 123 -16.67 -14.37 -1.30
N ASN A 124 -15.54 -14.99 -0.94
CA ASN A 124 -15.11 -16.22 -1.60
C ASN A 124 -16.05 -17.39 -1.31
N LYS A 125 -16.57 -17.52 -0.08
CA LYS A 125 -17.60 -18.53 0.21
C LYS A 125 -18.85 -18.33 -0.63
N ASN A 126 -19.33 -17.10 -0.77
CA ASN A 126 -20.52 -16.83 -1.59
C ASN A 126 -20.23 -17.02 -3.09
N LEU A 127 -19.03 -16.68 -3.58
CA LEU A 127 -18.61 -16.91 -4.96
C LEU A 127 -18.48 -18.41 -5.27
N GLU A 128 -17.87 -19.19 -4.37
CA GLU A 128 -17.79 -20.67 -4.47
C GLU A 128 -19.18 -21.32 -4.45
N ILE A 129 -20.09 -20.83 -3.59
CA ILE A 129 -21.49 -21.31 -3.55
C ILE A 129 -22.23 -20.97 -4.86
N LEU A 130 -22.01 -19.78 -5.41
CA LEU A 130 -22.62 -19.36 -6.69
C LEU A 130 -22.07 -20.16 -7.87
N GLU A 131 -20.77 -20.46 -7.88
CA GLU A 131 -20.14 -21.31 -8.90
C GLU A 131 -20.66 -22.76 -8.81
N GLN A 132 -20.78 -23.32 -7.61
CA GLN A 132 -21.38 -24.65 -7.40
C GLN A 132 -22.84 -24.69 -7.86
N GLN A 133 -23.63 -23.66 -7.52
CA GLN A 133 -25.02 -23.55 -8.00
C GLN A 133 -25.11 -23.47 -9.52
N GLN A 134 -24.20 -22.76 -10.19
CA GLN A 134 -24.16 -22.71 -11.65
C GLN A 134 -23.82 -24.07 -12.27
N ILE A 135 -22.90 -24.84 -11.67
CA ILE A 135 -22.50 -26.17 -12.16
C ILE A 135 -23.64 -27.18 -12.00
N ASP A 136 -24.36 -27.17 -10.88
CA ASP A 136 -25.48 -28.08 -10.63
C ASP A 136 -26.65 -27.79 -11.59
N ILE A 137 -26.98 -26.52 -11.83
CA ILE A 137 -27.99 -26.14 -12.82
C ILE A 137 -27.61 -26.61 -14.24
N LEU A 138 -26.34 -26.51 -14.62
CA LEU A 138 -25.87 -26.98 -15.92
C LEU A 138 -25.93 -28.51 -16.06
N LYS A 139 -25.67 -29.25 -14.97
CA LYS A 139 -25.84 -30.71 -14.94
C LYS A 139 -27.31 -31.10 -15.09
N ASP A 140 -28.20 -30.47 -14.33
CA ASP A 140 -29.64 -30.71 -14.40
C ASP A 140 -30.19 -30.44 -15.81
N ILE A 141 -29.80 -29.32 -16.44
CA ILE A 141 -30.20 -29.01 -17.82
C ILE A 141 -29.70 -30.07 -18.80
N LYS A 142 -28.45 -30.53 -18.66
CA LYS A 142 -27.88 -31.58 -19.52
C LYS A 142 -28.61 -32.91 -19.35
N GLU A 143 -28.99 -33.26 -18.13
CA GLU A 143 -29.70 -34.50 -17.82
C GLU A 143 -31.13 -34.50 -18.40
N VAL A 144 -31.84 -33.38 -18.28
CA VAL A 144 -33.18 -33.20 -18.89
C VAL A 144 -33.12 -33.23 -20.43
N LEU A 145 -32.08 -32.66 -21.03
CA LEU A 145 -31.88 -32.71 -22.49
C LEU A 145 -31.45 -34.10 -22.99
N SER A 146 -30.90 -34.96 -22.12
CA SER A 146 -30.50 -36.32 -22.48
C SER A 146 -31.64 -37.35 -22.37
N GLN A 147 -32.74 -37.01 -21.69
CA GLN A 147 -33.92 -37.87 -21.58
C GLN A 147 -35.00 -37.62 -22.65
N LYS A 148 -34.76 -36.69 -23.57
CA LYS A 148 -35.66 -36.37 -24.68
C LYS A 148 -35.03 -36.75 -26.02
#